data_AF-F7JPV0-F1
#
_entry.id   AF-F7JPV0-F1
#
_cell.length_a   1.000
_cell.length_b   1.000
_cell.length_c   1.000
_cell.angle_alpha   90.00
_cell.angle_beta   90.00
_cell.angle_gamma   90.00
#
_symmetry.space_group_name_H-M   'P 1'
#
loop_
_entity.id
_entity.type
_entity.pdbx_description
1 polymer ?
#
loop_
_entity_poly.entity_id
_entity_poly.type
_entity_poly.pdbx_seq_one_letter_code
_entity_poly.pdbx_strand_id
1 'polypeptide(L)'
;MRQQVLTPCLPENEYIPDVEPYIFGNRVYLYSSHDRFGAPMFCMNDYVCWSAPLDDLGNWKYEGVIYRKNQDPKNRLGLRLLFAPDVVRGTDGRYYLYYAFDFMGIMGVAVCESPCGVFRFLGHIRHADGTLYGRKKGDGFPFDPAVLVDDDKRIYLYAGFGTAVPAIVTGGKKLEFQGGYAMELEEDMLTIKGEPKLLFPNHGEDSFQEHEFFEASSIRKYDGTYYFVYSSRHNHELCLAVSDRPMEGFRFAGTLISNGDLFLNGNTDEEHAANYIGNNHGGLLKLKNEYYIFYHRQTNRSSYSRQVCAERIPVDENGTFLQAEMTSCGLNGGPLEGRGVYGARIACNLWSREGTGRYDCQRPKQRYKSHPYFTQEAKGDGGARQYIANMQDGSVAGFKYFRIDRDVKISVKVRGTANGMMRVYQDADRKQAADCIPLNCTSDYRWYSGRKNIEQGIHPVYFEYIGEGALDFLEWKFEER
;
A
#
# COMPACT_ATOMS: atom_id res chain seq x y z
N MET A 1 -1.37 27.71 9.06
CA MET A 1 -1.10 26.37 9.63
C MET A 1 -1.08 25.39 8.47
N ARG A 2 -0.06 24.52 8.40
CA ARG A 2 0.02 23.47 7.38
C ARG A 2 -1.12 22.47 7.61
N GLN A 3 -1.75 21.99 6.55
CA GLN A 3 -2.79 20.97 6.66
C GLN A 3 -2.17 19.66 7.16
N GLN A 4 -2.84 18.99 8.11
CA GLN A 4 -2.38 17.69 8.60
C GLN A 4 -2.48 16.64 7.49
N VAL A 5 -1.48 15.77 7.42
CA VAL A 5 -1.54 14.60 6.54
C VAL A 5 -2.10 13.42 7.34
N LEU A 6 -2.94 12.62 6.70
CA LEU A 6 -3.57 11.45 7.30
C LEU A 6 -3.12 10.20 6.53
N THR A 7 -3.22 9.02 7.15
CA THR A 7 -3.09 7.73 6.45
C THR A 7 -4.45 7.04 6.43
N PRO A 8 -5.00 6.63 5.27
CA PRO A 8 -4.50 6.80 3.89
C PRO A 8 -4.34 8.27 3.48
N CYS A 9 -3.37 8.54 2.61
CA CYS A 9 -2.94 9.91 2.27
C CYS A 9 -3.72 10.58 1.13
N LEU A 10 -4.58 9.83 0.44
CA LEU A 10 -5.40 10.31 -0.67
C LEU A 10 -6.88 10.44 -0.28
N PRO A 11 -7.71 11.11 -1.11
CA PRO A 11 -9.15 11.22 -0.87
C PRO A 11 -9.85 9.86 -0.66
N GLU A 12 -10.97 9.88 0.06
CA GLU A 12 -11.64 8.65 0.55
C GLU A 12 -12.14 7.71 -0.55
N ASN A 13 -12.38 8.24 -1.75
CA ASN A 13 -12.83 7.49 -2.93
C ASN A 13 -11.68 6.96 -3.79
N GLU A 14 -10.42 7.23 -3.45
CA GLU A 14 -9.28 6.90 -4.30
C GLU A 14 -8.65 5.57 -3.89
N TYR A 15 -8.46 4.68 -4.86
CA TYR A 15 -7.98 3.30 -4.67
C TYR A 15 -6.86 2.99 -5.65
N ILE A 16 -5.68 3.53 -5.39
CA ILE A 16 -4.51 3.33 -6.23
C ILE A 16 -3.43 2.50 -5.50
N PRO A 17 -3.46 1.17 -5.55
CA PRO A 17 -2.44 0.32 -4.88
C PRO A 17 -1.19 0.13 -5.73
N ASP A 18 -0.22 -0.63 -5.20
CA ASP A 18 1.04 -0.93 -5.92
C ASP A 18 1.78 0.37 -6.24
N VAL A 19 1.97 1.20 -5.21
CA VAL A 19 2.35 2.61 -5.35
C VAL A 19 3.86 2.78 -5.42
N GLU A 20 4.32 3.40 -6.51
CA GLU A 20 5.71 3.76 -6.76
C GLU A 20 5.92 5.28 -6.61
N PRO A 21 6.56 5.74 -5.53
CA PRO A 21 6.81 7.16 -5.28
C PRO A 21 8.11 7.65 -5.95
N TYR A 22 8.05 8.80 -6.63
CA TYR A 22 9.22 9.45 -7.25
C TYR A 22 9.28 10.95 -7.00
N ILE A 23 10.50 11.49 -6.89
CA ILE A 23 10.73 12.93 -6.95
C ILE A 23 11.11 13.29 -8.38
N PHE A 24 10.27 14.11 -9.03
CA PHE A 24 10.61 14.75 -10.30
C PHE A 24 10.45 16.26 -10.15
N GLY A 25 11.55 17.00 -10.38
CA GLY A 25 11.58 18.44 -10.13
C GLY A 25 11.30 18.76 -8.66
N ASN A 26 10.26 19.54 -8.39
CA ASN A 26 9.89 20.01 -7.05
C ASN A 26 8.64 19.32 -6.48
N ARG A 27 8.33 18.10 -6.92
CA ARG A 27 7.14 17.36 -6.47
C ARG A 27 7.45 15.87 -6.26
N VAL A 28 6.73 15.27 -5.33
CA VAL A 28 6.56 13.82 -5.23
C VAL A 28 5.41 13.42 -6.15
N TYR A 29 5.59 12.37 -6.94
CA TYR A 29 4.59 11.75 -7.79
C TYR A 29 4.32 10.33 -7.33
N LEU A 30 3.07 9.89 -7.42
CA LEU A 30 2.64 8.53 -7.19
C LEU A 30 2.15 7.92 -8.51
N TYR A 31 2.78 6.82 -8.89
CA TYR A 31 2.37 5.95 -10.00
C TYR A 31 1.90 4.63 -9.42
N SER A 32 0.83 4.08 -9.96
CA SER A 32 0.10 3.07 -9.22
C SER A 32 -0.88 2.32 -10.11
N SER A 33 -1.16 1.07 -9.73
CA SER A 33 -2.39 0.39 -10.16
C SER A 33 -3.63 1.21 -9.80
N HIS A 34 -4.77 0.90 -10.39
CA HIS A 34 -6.03 1.61 -10.08
C HIS A 34 -7.19 0.62 -9.88
N ASP A 35 -7.42 0.29 -8.61
CA ASP A 35 -8.54 -0.53 -8.17
C ASP A 35 -9.86 0.24 -8.36
N ARG A 36 -10.95 -0.50 -8.46
CA ARG A 36 -12.31 0.06 -8.44
C ARG A 36 -13.00 -0.44 -7.19
N PHE A 37 -13.49 0.46 -6.34
CA PHE A 37 -14.14 0.08 -5.09
C PHE A 37 -15.21 -1.00 -5.28
N GLY A 38 -15.10 -2.09 -4.53
CA GLY A 38 -16.05 -3.20 -4.54
C GLY A 38 -16.06 -4.04 -5.82
N ALA A 39 -15.08 -3.86 -6.71
CA ALA A 39 -14.88 -4.73 -7.86
C ALA A 39 -14.51 -6.16 -7.45
N PRO A 40 -14.80 -7.15 -8.31
CA PRO A 40 -14.45 -8.55 -8.05
C PRO A 40 -13.02 -8.92 -8.45
N MET A 41 -12.24 -7.96 -8.99
CA MET A 41 -10.89 -8.18 -9.54
C MET A 41 -10.03 -6.95 -9.28
N PHE A 42 -8.70 -7.15 -9.23
CA PHE A 42 -7.69 -6.10 -9.13
C PHE A 42 -7.74 -5.12 -10.30
N CYS A 43 -7.33 -3.87 -10.06
CA CYS A 43 -6.83 -2.91 -11.06
C CYS A 43 -7.70 -2.75 -12.31
N MET A 44 -9.01 -2.58 -12.14
CA MET A 44 -9.96 -2.53 -13.25
C MET A 44 -9.94 -1.21 -14.04
N ASN A 45 -9.43 -0.13 -13.45
CA ASN A 45 -9.46 1.22 -13.99
C ASN A 45 -8.18 1.57 -14.79
N ASP A 46 -8.21 2.72 -15.47
CA ASP A 46 -7.04 3.29 -16.15
C ASP A 46 -6.03 3.85 -15.14
N TYR A 47 -4.74 3.90 -15.46
CA TYR A 47 -3.76 4.49 -14.56
C TYR A 47 -3.95 6.00 -14.41
N VAL A 48 -3.89 6.45 -13.16
CA VAL A 48 -3.93 7.86 -12.78
C VAL A 48 -2.64 8.23 -12.07
N CYS A 49 -2.38 9.53 -11.94
CA CYS A 49 -1.24 10.03 -11.17
C CYS A 49 -1.71 11.06 -10.14
N TRP A 50 -1.07 11.02 -8.98
CA TRP A 50 -1.20 12.01 -7.93
C TRP A 50 0.17 12.65 -7.66
N SER A 51 0.20 13.93 -7.31
CA SER A 51 1.45 14.61 -6.97
C SER A 51 1.30 15.59 -5.82
N ALA A 52 2.34 15.78 -5.01
CA ALA A 52 2.37 16.76 -3.93
C ALA A 52 3.68 17.58 -3.96
N PRO A 53 3.66 18.86 -3.54
CA PRO A 53 4.89 19.62 -3.31
C PRO A 53 5.82 18.92 -2.29
N LEU A 54 7.14 19.02 -2.48
CA LEU A 54 8.13 18.40 -1.57
C LEU A 54 8.04 18.90 -0.12
N ASP A 55 7.53 20.12 0.08
CA ASP A 55 7.36 20.77 1.37
C ASP A 55 5.92 20.68 1.90
N ASP A 56 4.99 20.11 1.12
CA ASP A 56 3.58 19.98 1.51
C ASP A 56 2.94 18.66 1.03
N LEU A 57 3.39 17.55 1.61
CA LEU A 57 2.84 16.20 1.39
C LEU A 57 1.36 16.00 1.83
N GLY A 58 0.69 17.04 2.31
CA GLY A 58 -0.76 17.03 2.56
C GLY A 58 -1.59 17.53 1.38
N ASN A 59 -0.95 18.18 0.41
CA ASN A 59 -1.60 18.84 -0.71
C ASN A 59 -1.45 18.05 -2.01
N TRP A 60 -2.05 16.85 -2.01
CA TRP A 60 -2.08 15.96 -3.16
C TRP A 60 -3.00 16.51 -4.26
N LYS A 61 -2.45 16.62 -5.47
CA LYS A 61 -3.15 17.04 -6.69
C LYS A 61 -3.38 15.81 -7.57
N TYR A 62 -4.63 15.62 -8.01
CA TYR A 62 -4.96 14.68 -9.06
C TYR A 62 -4.45 15.20 -10.40
N GLU A 63 -3.51 14.50 -11.02
CA GLU A 63 -2.93 14.88 -12.31
C GLU A 63 -3.72 14.32 -13.51
N GLY A 64 -4.74 13.49 -13.24
CA GLY A 64 -5.57 12.90 -14.28
C GLY A 64 -5.18 11.47 -14.65
N VAL A 65 -5.88 10.95 -15.66
CA VAL A 65 -5.57 9.67 -16.29
C VAL A 65 -4.32 9.82 -17.14
N ILE A 66 -3.23 9.17 -16.73
CA ILE A 66 -1.93 9.22 -17.42
C ILE A 66 -1.78 8.15 -18.47
N TYR A 67 -2.45 6.99 -18.32
CA TYR A 67 -2.39 5.91 -19.29
C TYR A 67 -3.68 5.09 -19.31
N ARG A 68 -4.37 5.08 -20.46
CA ARG A 68 -5.55 4.24 -20.65
C ARG A 68 -5.16 2.83 -21.06
N LYS A 69 -5.78 1.83 -20.45
CA LYS A 69 -5.44 0.41 -20.68
C LYS A 69 -5.69 -0.06 -22.12
N ASN A 70 -6.57 0.62 -22.84
CA ASN A 70 -6.90 0.31 -24.23
C ASN A 70 -5.94 0.94 -25.27
N GLN A 71 -4.95 1.74 -24.83
CA GLN A 71 -3.90 2.26 -25.71
C GLN A 71 -2.95 1.15 -26.18
N ASP A 72 -2.79 0.09 -25.40
CA ASP A 72 -1.97 -1.05 -25.80
C ASP A 72 -2.67 -1.84 -26.94
N PRO A 73 -1.99 -2.07 -28.09
CA PRO A 73 -2.54 -2.87 -29.18
C PRO A 73 -2.97 -4.29 -28.79
N LYS A 74 -2.41 -4.88 -27.72
CA LYS A 74 -2.82 -6.18 -27.17
C LYS A 74 -4.04 -6.10 -26.25
N ASN A 75 -4.52 -4.90 -25.94
CA ASN A 75 -5.68 -4.66 -25.08
C ASN A 75 -6.65 -3.62 -25.67
N ARG A 76 -6.82 -3.57 -27.00
CA ARG A 76 -7.72 -2.59 -27.67
C ARG A 76 -9.15 -2.56 -27.13
N LEU A 77 -9.65 -3.69 -26.61
CA LEU A 77 -10.98 -3.79 -26.01
C LEU A 77 -11.03 -3.37 -24.53
N GLY A 78 -9.88 -3.11 -23.90
CA GLY A 78 -9.77 -2.72 -22.49
C GLY A 78 -10.18 -3.82 -21.50
N LEU A 79 -10.16 -5.09 -21.92
CA LEU A 79 -10.59 -6.22 -21.10
C LEU A 79 -9.50 -6.73 -20.15
N ARG A 80 -8.23 -6.54 -20.52
CA ARG A 80 -7.08 -6.91 -19.67
C ARG A 80 -6.87 -5.86 -18.59
N LEU A 81 -6.42 -6.33 -17.44
CA LEU A 81 -6.02 -5.50 -16.30
C LEU A 81 -4.55 -5.13 -16.47
N LEU A 82 -4.19 -3.92 -16.01
CA LEU A 82 -2.79 -3.48 -15.96
C LEU A 82 -2.37 -3.37 -14.49
N PHE A 83 -1.28 -4.03 -14.13
CA PHE A 83 -0.79 -4.14 -12.75
C PHE A 83 0.54 -3.43 -12.56
N ALA A 84 0.70 -2.87 -11.35
CA ALA A 84 1.94 -2.39 -10.74
C ALA A 84 2.85 -1.61 -11.69
N PRO A 85 2.46 -0.39 -12.11
CA PRO A 85 3.29 0.39 -12.99
C PRO A 85 4.48 0.99 -12.23
N ASP A 86 5.63 1.03 -12.89
CA ASP A 86 6.79 1.80 -12.44
C ASP A 86 7.23 2.80 -13.51
N VAL A 87 7.80 3.93 -13.08
CA VAL A 87 8.20 5.04 -13.95
C VAL A 87 9.64 5.43 -13.74
N VAL A 88 10.38 5.58 -14.84
CA VAL A 88 11.74 6.13 -14.82
C VAL A 88 11.90 7.28 -15.80
N ARG A 89 12.78 8.23 -15.49
CA ARG A 89 13.26 9.20 -16.49
C ARG A 89 14.42 8.58 -17.26
N GLY A 90 14.23 8.35 -18.56
CA GLY A 90 15.24 7.80 -19.45
C GLY A 90 16.45 8.72 -19.63
N THR A 91 17.47 8.19 -20.30
CA THR A 91 18.72 8.91 -20.61
C THR A 91 18.49 10.09 -21.55
N ASP A 92 17.43 10.03 -22.36
CA ASP A 92 16.96 11.08 -23.26
C ASP A 92 16.06 12.14 -22.59
N GLY A 93 15.80 12.00 -21.29
CA GLY A 93 14.97 12.93 -20.52
C GLY A 93 13.46 12.68 -20.57
N ARG A 94 12.98 11.73 -21.39
CA ARG A 94 11.58 11.31 -21.41
C ARG A 94 11.25 10.38 -20.24
N TYR A 95 9.97 10.21 -19.96
CA TYR A 95 9.46 9.37 -18.88
C TYR A 95 8.89 8.09 -19.47
N TYR A 96 9.29 6.95 -18.92
CA TYR A 96 8.89 5.62 -19.37
C TYR A 96 8.12 4.92 -18.27
N LEU A 97 6.89 4.51 -18.57
CA LEU A 97 6.00 3.79 -17.67
C LEU A 97 5.95 2.32 -18.09
N TYR A 98 6.47 1.45 -17.24
CA TYR A 98 6.45 -0.01 -17.38
C TYR A 98 5.22 -0.56 -16.68
N TYR A 99 4.59 -1.58 -17.24
CA TYR A 99 3.41 -2.22 -16.63
C TYR A 99 3.28 -3.69 -17.04
N ALA A 100 2.68 -4.49 -16.17
CA ALA A 100 2.38 -5.89 -16.45
C ALA A 100 0.90 -6.10 -16.84
N PHE A 101 0.64 -7.02 -17.77
CA PHE A 101 -0.71 -7.50 -18.07
C PHE A 101 -1.12 -8.63 -17.15
N ASP A 102 -2.26 -8.46 -16.48
CA ASP A 102 -2.95 -9.45 -15.62
C ASP A 102 -2.10 -10.70 -15.29
N PHE A 103 -2.48 -11.86 -15.81
CA PHE A 103 -1.66 -13.07 -15.76
C PHE A 103 -1.25 -13.54 -17.17
N MET A 104 -1.37 -12.66 -18.17
CA MET A 104 -0.96 -12.92 -19.55
C MET A 104 0.56 -13.12 -19.67
N GLY A 105 1.34 -12.63 -18.70
CA GLY A 105 2.80 -12.77 -18.67
C GLY A 105 3.47 -12.04 -19.84
N ILE A 106 3.05 -10.78 -20.07
CA ILE A 106 3.66 -9.84 -21.02
C ILE A 106 3.76 -8.49 -20.30
N MET A 107 4.87 -7.80 -20.53
CA MET A 107 5.13 -6.47 -20.00
C MET A 107 5.15 -5.43 -21.13
N GLY A 108 4.44 -4.33 -20.91
CA GLY A 108 4.36 -3.19 -21.83
C GLY A 108 5.12 -1.98 -21.30
N VAL A 109 5.44 -1.06 -22.21
CA VAL A 109 6.05 0.23 -21.91
C VAL A 109 5.30 1.33 -22.64
N ALA A 110 5.05 2.43 -21.95
CA ALA A 110 4.53 3.67 -22.50
C ALA A 110 5.50 4.83 -22.22
N VAL A 111 5.44 5.89 -23.03
CA VAL A 111 6.38 7.03 -22.95
C VAL A 111 5.66 8.37 -22.92
N CYS A 112 6.20 9.34 -22.19
CA CYS A 112 5.73 10.72 -22.14
C CYS A 112 6.90 11.72 -22.03
N GLU A 113 6.68 12.96 -22.48
CA GLU A 113 7.64 14.07 -22.32
C GLU A 113 7.61 14.70 -20.92
N SER A 114 6.63 14.34 -20.09
CA SER A 114 6.42 14.92 -18.76
C SER A 114 6.06 13.83 -17.74
N PRO A 115 6.35 14.05 -16.44
CA PRO A 115 6.17 13.01 -15.43
C PRO A 115 4.69 12.59 -15.26
N CYS A 116 3.73 13.47 -15.54
CA CYS A 116 2.31 13.21 -15.33
C CYS A 116 1.45 13.58 -16.54
N GLY A 117 2.03 13.57 -17.74
CA GLY A 117 1.29 13.79 -18.99
C GLY A 117 0.55 12.53 -19.46
N VAL A 118 0.02 12.59 -20.68
CA VAL A 118 -0.61 11.42 -21.30
C VAL A 118 0.48 10.55 -21.92
N PHE A 119 0.78 9.43 -21.29
CA PHE A 119 1.70 8.43 -21.79
C PHE A 119 1.10 7.75 -23.03
N ARG A 120 1.97 7.47 -24.01
CA ARG A 120 1.64 6.78 -25.25
C ARG A 120 2.33 5.43 -25.30
N PHE A 121 1.61 4.41 -25.74
CA PHE A 121 2.18 3.08 -25.93
C PHE A 121 3.45 3.15 -26.77
N LEU A 122 4.55 2.60 -26.25
CA LEU A 122 5.85 2.55 -26.90
C LEU A 122 6.11 1.16 -27.48
N GLY A 123 5.89 0.12 -26.67
CA GLY A 123 6.22 -1.25 -27.05
C GLY A 123 6.03 -2.26 -25.93
N HIS A 124 6.56 -3.45 -26.17
CA HIS A 124 6.62 -4.53 -25.18
C HIS A 124 8.08 -4.94 -24.98
N ILE A 125 8.41 -5.40 -23.78
CA ILE A 125 9.75 -5.93 -23.47
C ILE A 125 10.04 -7.15 -24.34
N ARG A 126 11.25 -7.19 -24.90
CA ARG A 126 11.66 -8.22 -25.86
C ARG A 126 13.14 -8.59 -25.71
N HIS A 127 13.46 -9.81 -26.08
CA HIS A 127 14.82 -10.26 -26.34
C HIS A 127 15.38 -9.59 -27.61
N ALA A 128 16.70 -9.62 -27.77
CA ALA A 128 17.40 -9.03 -28.93
C ALA A 128 16.94 -9.60 -30.29
N ASP A 129 16.43 -10.83 -30.33
CA ASP A 129 15.88 -11.46 -31.54
C ASP A 129 14.43 -11.01 -31.87
N GLY A 130 13.85 -10.12 -31.05
CA GLY A 130 12.48 -9.62 -31.19
C GLY A 130 11.42 -10.47 -30.49
N THR A 131 11.77 -11.61 -29.89
CA THR A 131 10.85 -12.44 -29.10
C THR A 131 10.43 -11.68 -27.84
N LEU A 132 9.13 -11.57 -27.56
CA LEU A 132 8.66 -10.91 -26.34
C LEU A 132 9.17 -11.63 -25.08
N TYR A 133 9.50 -10.87 -24.04
CA TYR A 133 9.76 -11.44 -22.73
C TYR A 133 8.49 -12.11 -22.16
N GLY A 134 8.66 -13.28 -21.57
CA GLY A 134 7.57 -14.20 -21.22
C GLY A 134 7.10 -15.04 -22.40
N ARG A 135 7.82 -15.08 -23.52
CA ARG A 135 7.47 -15.94 -24.69
C ARG A 135 8.61 -16.84 -25.14
N LYS A 136 9.85 -16.59 -24.73
CA LYS A 136 11.00 -17.48 -24.92
C LYS A 136 10.99 -18.58 -23.86
N LYS A 137 11.48 -19.77 -24.22
CA LYS A 137 11.56 -20.90 -23.27
C LYS A 137 12.56 -20.56 -22.16
N GLY A 138 12.14 -20.76 -20.90
CA GLY A 138 12.96 -20.44 -19.73
C GLY A 138 12.82 -19.01 -19.23
N ASP A 139 11.98 -18.18 -19.88
CA ASP A 139 11.66 -16.85 -19.35
C ASP A 139 10.99 -16.97 -17.98
N GLY A 140 11.45 -16.13 -17.04
CA GLY A 140 10.71 -15.81 -15.83
C GLY A 140 9.37 -15.14 -16.14
N PHE A 141 8.47 -15.12 -15.16
CA PHE A 141 7.15 -14.50 -15.31
C PHE A 141 7.24 -12.96 -15.30
N PRO A 142 6.85 -12.26 -16.40
CA PRO A 142 6.89 -10.79 -16.44
C PRO A 142 5.75 -10.20 -15.60
N PHE A 143 6.08 -9.75 -14.39
CA PHE A 143 5.14 -9.24 -13.40
C PHE A 143 5.83 -8.24 -12.47
N ASP A 144 5.07 -7.27 -11.96
CA ASP A 144 5.52 -6.23 -11.02
C ASP A 144 6.87 -5.61 -11.39
N PRO A 145 6.93 -4.84 -12.50
CA PRO A 145 8.17 -4.22 -12.95
C PRO A 145 8.70 -3.20 -11.94
N ALA A 146 10.02 -3.17 -11.78
CA ALA A 146 10.74 -2.00 -11.32
C ALA A 146 11.87 -1.64 -12.28
N VAL A 147 12.14 -0.35 -12.47
CA VAL A 147 13.10 0.14 -13.44
C VAL A 147 14.03 1.19 -12.83
N LEU A 148 15.32 1.09 -13.15
CA LEU A 148 16.35 2.02 -12.73
C LEU A 148 17.17 2.48 -13.94
N VAL A 149 17.34 3.79 -14.10
CA VAL A 149 18.39 4.37 -14.95
C VAL A 149 19.51 4.81 -14.02
N ASP A 150 20.66 4.17 -14.17
CA ASP A 150 21.80 4.37 -13.28
C ASP A 150 22.66 5.57 -13.72
N ASP A 151 23.59 5.97 -12.86
CA ASP A 151 24.49 7.12 -13.08
C ASP A 151 25.36 6.94 -14.33
N ASP A 152 25.71 5.68 -14.65
CA ASP A 152 26.48 5.29 -15.84
C ASP A 152 25.61 5.13 -17.11
N LYS A 153 24.33 5.53 -17.04
CA LYS A 153 23.33 5.48 -18.12
C LYS A 153 22.84 4.09 -18.48
N ARG A 154 23.26 3.03 -17.77
CA ARG A 154 22.68 1.70 -17.96
C ARG A 154 21.27 1.66 -17.38
N ILE A 155 20.44 0.85 -18.01
CA ILE A 155 19.02 0.71 -17.67
C ILE A 155 18.82 -0.70 -17.14
N TYR A 156 18.22 -0.82 -15.96
CA TYR A 156 17.94 -2.09 -15.31
C TYR A 156 16.43 -2.25 -15.12
N LEU A 157 15.92 -3.42 -15.47
CA LEU A 157 14.55 -3.85 -15.23
C LEU A 157 14.56 -5.04 -14.28
N TYR A 158 13.69 -4.99 -13.29
CA TYR A 158 13.46 -6.04 -12.32
C TYR A 158 12.01 -6.50 -12.43
N ALA A 159 11.77 -7.80 -12.37
CA ALA A 159 10.44 -8.38 -12.49
C ALA A 159 10.41 -9.80 -11.92
N GLY A 160 9.25 -10.27 -11.49
CA GLY A 160 9.10 -11.66 -11.09
C GLY A 160 7.84 -11.93 -10.28
N PHE A 161 7.54 -13.21 -10.11
CA PHE A 161 6.41 -13.66 -9.30
C PHE A 161 6.68 -15.05 -8.74
N GLY A 162 6.30 -15.27 -7.48
CA GLY A 162 6.56 -16.51 -6.75
C GLY A 162 5.52 -17.60 -6.95
N THR A 163 4.33 -17.28 -7.47
CA THR A 163 3.24 -18.29 -7.64
C THR A 163 3.13 -18.75 -9.08
N ALA A 164 3.20 -20.07 -9.28
CA ALA A 164 3.02 -20.66 -10.60
C ALA A 164 1.63 -20.38 -11.21
N VAL A 165 1.63 -19.86 -12.44
CA VAL A 165 0.40 -19.59 -13.21
C VAL A 165 0.20 -20.68 -14.28
N PRO A 166 -1.03 -21.21 -14.44
CA PRO A 166 -1.32 -22.19 -15.50
C PRO A 166 -1.05 -21.65 -16.90
N ALA A 167 -0.43 -22.48 -17.75
CA ALA A 167 -0.02 -22.08 -19.10
C ALA A 167 -1.18 -21.60 -19.99
N ILE A 168 -2.43 -21.99 -19.72
CA ILE A 168 -3.59 -21.50 -20.48
C ILE A 168 -3.80 -19.98 -20.31
N VAL A 169 -3.47 -19.44 -19.14
CA VAL A 169 -3.63 -18.01 -18.83
C VAL A 169 -2.53 -17.17 -19.48
N THR A 170 -1.35 -17.76 -19.68
CA THR A 170 -0.18 -17.15 -20.32
C THR A 170 -0.15 -17.36 -21.85
N GLY A 171 -1.27 -17.75 -22.46
CA GLY A 171 -1.38 -17.97 -23.91
C GLY A 171 -0.66 -19.24 -24.39
N GLY A 172 -0.66 -20.29 -23.58
CA GLY A 172 -0.04 -21.59 -23.86
C GLY A 172 1.46 -21.66 -23.55
N LYS A 173 2.00 -20.72 -22.76
CA LYS A 173 3.44 -20.61 -22.50
C LYS A 173 3.79 -21.05 -21.08
N LYS A 174 4.69 -22.01 -20.96
CA LYS A 174 5.25 -22.39 -19.65
C LYS A 174 6.36 -21.40 -19.28
N LEU A 175 6.19 -20.72 -18.14
CA LEU A 175 7.12 -19.74 -17.60
C LEU A 175 7.73 -20.23 -16.30
N GLU A 176 8.87 -19.65 -15.94
CA GLU A 176 9.58 -19.93 -14.70
C GLU A 176 9.11 -18.99 -13.57
N PHE A 177 8.97 -19.54 -12.37
CA PHE A 177 8.50 -18.84 -11.16
C PHE A 177 9.50 -19.06 -10.03
N GLN A 178 10.78 -18.88 -10.33
CA GLN A 178 11.88 -19.16 -9.41
C GLN A 178 12.20 -17.97 -8.49
N GLY A 179 11.52 -16.83 -8.68
CA GLY A 179 11.69 -15.62 -7.88
C GLY A 179 11.77 -14.34 -8.71
N GLY A 180 12.56 -13.37 -8.25
CA GLY A 180 12.79 -12.08 -8.87
C GLY A 180 13.98 -12.10 -9.82
N TYR A 181 13.80 -11.59 -11.03
CA TYR A 181 14.80 -11.51 -12.09
C TYR A 181 15.23 -10.06 -12.33
N ALA A 182 16.48 -9.86 -12.72
CA ALA A 182 17.01 -8.60 -13.20
C ALA A 182 17.52 -8.71 -14.63
N MET A 183 17.33 -7.66 -15.42
CA MET A 183 17.69 -7.55 -16.83
C MET A 183 18.35 -6.18 -17.06
N GLU A 184 19.40 -6.13 -17.88
CA GLU A 184 19.84 -4.86 -18.47
C GLU A 184 19.03 -4.61 -19.74
N LEU A 185 18.62 -3.36 -20.00
CA LEU A 185 17.95 -2.95 -21.23
C LEU A 185 18.88 -2.11 -22.11
N GLU A 186 18.65 -2.17 -23.42
CA GLU A 186 19.20 -1.22 -24.38
C GLU A 186 18.57 0.16 -24.21
N GLU A 187 19.20 1.20 -24.81
CA GLU A 187 18.74 2.59 -24.75
C GLU A 187 17.34 2.82 -25.35
N ASP A 188 16.82 1.85 -26.11
CA ASP A 188 15.44 1.87 -26.62
C ASP A 188 14.37 1.60 -25.56
N MET A 189 14.79 1.31 -24.32
CA MET A 189 13.96 1.02 -23.14
C MET A 189 13.07 -0.24 -23.27
N LEU A 190 13.28 -1.06 -24.31
CA LEU A 190 12.43 -2.22 -24.65
C LEU A 190 13.21 -3.52 -24.80
N THR A 191 14.42 -3.45 -25.35
CA THR A 191 15.21 -4.61 -25.71
C THR A 191 16.07 -5.04 -24.53
N ILE A 192 15.94 -6.30 -24.11
CA ILE A 192 16.80 -6.93 -23.11
C ILE A 192 18.18 -7.15 -23.72
N LYS A 193 19.21 -6.70 -23.00
CA LYS A 193 20.61 -6.90 -23.29
C LYS A 193 21.13 -8.12 -22.54
N GLY A 194 21.48 -9.17 -23.30
CA GLY A 194 21.88 -10.46 -22.73
C GLY A 194 20.70 -11.30 -22.26
N GLU A 195 20.90 -12.08 -21.20
CA GLU A 195 19.86 -12.96 -20.64
C GLU A 195 19.41 -12.46 -19.26
N PRO A 196 18.12 -12.61 -18.90
CA PRO A 196 17.64 -12.33 -17.55
C PRO A 196 18.41 -13.14 -16.48
N LYS A 197 18.77 -12.48 -15.38
CA LYS A 197 19.45 -13.10 -14.24
C LYS A 197 18.47 -13.30 -13.10
N LEU A 198 18.34 -14.53 -12.59
CA LEU A 198 17.63 -14.78 -11.32
C LEU A 198 18.43 -14.10 -10.20
N LEU A 199 17.82 -13.09 -9.57
CA LEU A 199 18.48 -12.24 -8.58
C LEU A 199 18.00 -12.57 -7.16
N PHE A 200 16.70 -12.83 -7.01
CA PHE A 200 16.07 -13.12 -5.72
C PHE A 200 15.35 -14.47 -5.82
N PRO A 201 16.04 -15.60 -5.60
CA PRO A 201 15.38 -16.90 -5.64
C PRO A 201 14.32 -16.98 -4.54
N ASN A 202 13.21 -17.69 -4.79
CA ASN A 202 12.13 -17.89 -3.81
C ASN A 202 12.27 -19.19 -2.99
N HIS A 203 13.41 -19.88 -3.14
CA HIS A 203 13.78 -21.07 -2.37
C HIS A 203 15.31 -21.27 -2.43
N GLY A 204 15.86 -22.00 -1.46
CA GLY A 204 17.29 -22.31 -1.38
C GLY A 204 18.02 -21.57 -0.27
N GLU A 205 19.35 -21.66 -0.23
CA GLU A 205 20.16 -21.00 0.80
C GLU A 205 20.23 -19.48 0.58
N ASP A 206 20.22 -19.04 -0.68
CA ASP A 206 20.33 -17.63 -1.07
C ASP A 206 18.97 -16.89 -1.14
N SER A 207 17.87 -17.51 -0.71
CA SER A 207 16.51 -16.96 -0.91
C SER A 207 16.05 -15.97 0.15
N PHE A 208 16.90 -15.53 1.08
CA PHE A 208 16.49 -14.78 2.27
C PHE A 208 15.42 -15.55 3.07
N GLN A 209 15.85 -16.66 3.68
CA GLN A 209 14.97 -17.60 4.40
C GLN A 209 13.96 -16.90 5.32
N GLU A 210 12.73 -17.44 5.33
CA GLU A 210 11.52 -16.88 5.95
C GLU A 210 10.95 -15.62 5.26
N HIS A 211 11.78 -14.83 4.60
CA HIS A 211 11.36 -13.65 3.85
C HIS A 211 11.64 -13.79 2.36
N GLU A 212 11.41 -14.99 1.80
CA GLU A 212 11.69 -15.28 0.40
C GLU A 212 10.90 -14.38 -0.55
N PHE A 213 11.49 -14.02 -1.70
CA PHE A 213 10.85 -13.17 -2.70
C PHE A 213 9.52 -13.76 -3.20
N PHE A 214 8.47 -12.93 -3.22
CA PHE A 214 7.17 -13.28 -3.79
C PHE A 214 6.81 -12.39 -4.98
N GLU A 215 6.74 -11.07 -4.80
CA GLU A 215 6.36 -10.11 -5.85
C GLU A 215 6.83 -8.68 -5.51
N ALA A 216 6.26 -7.67 -6.17
CA ALA A 216 6.42 -6.26 -5.83
C ALA A 216 7.86 -5.73 -5.90
N SER A 217 8.58 -6.05 -6.98
CA SER A 217 9.91 -5.47 -7.20
C SER A 217 9.82 -3.94 -7.16
N SER A 218 10.71 -3.29 -6.41
CA SER A 218 10.83 -1.83 -6.36
C SER A 218 12.28 -1.46 -6.05
N ILE A 219 12.95 -0.70 -6.91
CA ILE A 219 14.38 -0.39 -6.78
C ILE A 219 14.61 1.11 -6.65
N ARG A 220 15.52 1.51 -5.76
CA ARG A 220 16.05 2.87 -5.65
C ARG A 220 17.56 2.84 -5.53
N LYS A 221 18.22 3.92 -5.96
CA LYS A 221 19.63 4.18 -5.66
C LYS A 221 19.75 5.46 -4.85
N TYR A 222 20.32 5.36 -3.64
CA TYR A 222 20.61 6.50 -2.78
C TYR A 222 22.05 6.42 -2.30
N ASP A 223 22.80 7.51 -2.46
CA ASP A 223 24.18 7.65 -1.99
C ASP A 223 25.09 6.46 -2.40
N GLY A 224 24.93 5.97 -3.64
CA GLY A 224 25.72 4.85 -4.18
C GLY A 224 25.23 3.45 -3.80
N THR A 225 24.22 3.33 -2.93
CA THR A 225 23.64 2.05 -2.50
C THR A 225 22.32 1.78 -3.22
N TYR A 226 22.12 0.54 -3.65
CA TYR A 226 20.89 0.03 -4.24
C TYR A 226 19.99 -0.52 -3.14
N TYR A 227 18.77 -0.02 -3.06
CA TYR A 227 17.74 -0.42 -2.11
C TYR A 227 16.61 -1.09 -2.89
N PHE A 228 16.48 -2.40 -2.73
CA PHE A 228 15.45 -3.21 -3.37
C PHE A 228 14.37 -3.56 -2.35
N VAL A 229 13.19 -2.99 -2.53
CA VAL A 229 11.99 -3.32 -1.78
C VAL A 229 11.22 -4.43 -2.51
N TYR A 230 10.67 -5.38 -1.76
CA TYR A 230 9.88 -6.48 -2.31
C TYR A 230 8.86 -7.02 -1.31
N SER A 231 7.80 -7.65 -1.83
CA SER A 231 6.86 -8.42 -1.00
C SER A 231 7.38 -9.83 -0.83
N SER A 232 7.45 -10.31 0.41
CA SER A 232 7.94 -11.65 0.72
C SER A 232 6.83 -12.70 0.56
N ARG A 233 7.16 -13.98 0.73
CA ARG A 233 6.20 -15.10 0.79
C ARG A 233 5.06 -14.91 1.79
N HIS A 234 5.23 -14.04 2.78
CA HIS A 234 4.18 -13.69 3.72
C HIS A 234 3.07 -12.87 3.07
N ASN A 235 3.35 -12.23 1.93
CA ASN A 235 2.46 -11.40 1.10
C ASN A 235 2.05 -10.07 1.76
N HIS A 236 2.03 -9.99 3.09
CA HIS A 236 1.52 -8.84 3.84
C HIS A 236 2.56 -7.78 4.22
N GLU A 237 3.83 -8.00 3.88
CA GLU A 237 4.93 -7.14 4.27
C GLU A 237 5.76 -6.68 3.08
N LEU A 238 6.50 -5.59 3.27
CA LEU A 238 7.55 -5.15 2.36
C LEU A 238 8.90 -5.27 3.06
N CYS A 239 9.78 -6.06 2.46
CA CYS A 239 11.13 -6.30 2.90
C CYS A 239 12.12 -5.41 2.14
N LEU A 240 13.33 -5.27 2.68
CA LEU A 240 14.44 -4.57 2.04
C LEU A 240 15.60 -5.53 1.81
N ALA A 241 16.18 -5.46 0.61
CA ALA A 241 17.51 -5.97 0.33
C ALA A 241 18.40 -4.81 -0.17
N VAL A 242 19.66 -4.79 0.23
CA VAL A 242 20.62 -3.73 -0.17
C VAL A 242 21.83 -4.29 -0.87
N SER A 243 22.38 -3.55 -1.83
CA SER A 243 23.61 -3.90 -2.54
C SER A 243 24.42 -2.66 -2.93
N ASP A 244 25.71 -2.84 -3.20
CA ASP A 244 26.59 -1.88 -3.88
C ASP A 244 26.58 -2.06 -5.41
N ARG A 245 25.86 -3.06 -5.93
CA ARG A 245 25.75 -3.37 -7.36
C ARG A 245 24.29 -3.59 -7.78
N PRO A 246 23.89 -3.17 -8.99
CA PRO A 246 22.49 -3.21 -9.41
C PRO A 246 21.95 -4.63 -9.63
N MET A 247 22.79 -5.63 -9.88
CA MET A 247 22.33 -6.97 -10.29
C MET A 247 23.01 -8.13 -9.54
N GLU A 248 23.60 -7.90 -8.36
CA GLU A 248 24.22 -8.94 -7.52
C GLU A 248 24.53 -8.42 -6.12
N GLY A 249 24.94 -9.30 -5.21
CA GLY A 249 25.45 -8.91 -3.90
C GLY A 249 24.38 -8.39 -2.93
N PHE A 250 23.09 -8.54 -3.27
CA PHE A 250 22.01 -8.13 -2.40
C PHE A 250 22.01 -8.93 -1.10
N ARG A 251 21.94 -8.22 0.02
CA ARG A 251 21.76 -8.79 1.36
C ARG A 251 20.44 -8.33 1.94
N PHE A 252 19.73 -9.25 2.60
CA PHE A 252 18.53 -8.91 3.36
C PHE A 252 18.85 -7.86 4.43
N ALA A 253 17.97 -6.87 4.56
CA ALA A 253 18.11 -5.73 5.45
C ALA A 253 16.86 -5.50 6.32
N GLY A 254 15.99 -6.50 6.42
CA GLY A 254 14.83 -6.51 7.32
C GLY A 254 13.50 -6.14 6.65
N THR A 255 12.42 -6.28 7.43
CA THR A 255 11.07 -5.83 7.08
C THR A 255 10.94 -4.32 7.29
N LEU A 256 10.46 -3.58 6.29
CA LEU A 256 10.22 -2.13 6.39
C LEU A 256 8.82 -1.80 6.89
N ILE A 257 7.81 -2.57 6.50
CA ILE A 257 6.42 -2.37 6.92
C ILE A 257 5.65 -3.69 6.75
N SER A 258 4.69 -3.95 7.63
CA SER A 258 3.81 -5.10 7.54
C SER A 258 2.37 -4.65 7.79
N ASN A 259 1.43 -5.07 6.93
CA ASN A 259 0.02 -4.90 7.24
C ASN A 259 -0.26 -5.61 8.58
N GLY A 260 -0.90 -4.91 9.51
CA GLY A 260 -1.17 -5.44 10.83
C GLY A 260 0.03 -5.52 11.78
N ASP A 261 1.11 -4.77 11.51
CA ASP A 261 2.28 -4.65 12.39
C ASP A 261 2.90 -6.01 12.80
N LEU A 262 2.79 -7.04 11.96
CA LEU A 262 3.48 -8.31 12.18
C LEU A 262 5.00 -8.12 12.10
N PHE A 263 5.75 -8.95 12.83
CA PHE A 263 7.19 -8.88 13.13
C PHE A 263 7.62 -7.73 14.02
N LEU A 264 6.83 -6.66 14.10
CA LEU A 264 7.05 -5.59 15.06
C LEU A 264 6.85 -6.13 16.48
N ASN A 265 7.83 -5.88 17.36
CA ASN A 265 7.86 -6.40 18.74
C ASN A 265 7.76 -7.95 18.81
N GLY A 266 8.13 -8.67 17.75
CA GLY A 266 8.13 -10.13 17.70
C GLY A 266 6.77 -10.80 17.50
N ASN A 267 5.71 -10.05 17.16
CA ASN A 267 4.40 -10.65 16.88
C ASN A 267 4.38 -11.32 15.50
N THR A 268 4.27 -12.65 15.45
CA THR A 268 4.14 -13.40 14.19
C THR A 268 2.77 -14.06 14.02
N ASP A 269 1.80 -13.74 14.88
CA ASP A 269 0.48 -14.35 14.89
C ASP A 269 -0.50 -13.57 14.01
N GLU A 270 -0.75 -14.08 12.79
CA GLU A 270 -1.69 -13.47 11.84
C GLU A 270 -3.15 -13.42 12.36
N GLU A 271 -3.54 -14.29 13.31
CA GLU A 271 -4.86 -14.28 13.93
C GLU A 271 -5.00 -13.16 14.99
N HIS A 272 -3.87 -12.60 15.46
CA HIS A 272 -3.81 -11.51 16.42
C HIS A 272 -2.93 -10.35 15.91
N ALA A 273 -2.99 -10.08 14.61
CA ALA A 273 -2.37 -8.92 14.00
C ALA A 273 -3.09 -7.62 14.42
N ALA A 274 -2.44 -6.48 14.25
CA ALA A 274 -3.02 -5.17 14.54
C ALA A 274 -4.09 -4.75 13.52
N ASN A 275 -4.18 -5.40 12.36
CA ASN A 275 -5.13 -5.11 11.30
C ASN A 275 -5.35 -6.36 10.43
N TYR A 276 -6.39 -6.35 9.59
CA TYR A 276 -6.52 -7.35 8.53
C TYR A 276 -5.40 -7.20 7.51
N ILE A 277 -4.95 -8.34 6.99
CA ILE A 277 -3.80 -8.43 6.12
C ILE A 277 -4.18 -8.99 4.74
N GLY A 278 -3.29 -8.82 3.76
CA GLY A 278 -3.46 -9.31 2.40
C GLY A 278 -2.18 -9.08 1.62
N ASN A 279 -2.25 -9.02 0.29
CA ASN A 279 -1.08 -8.65 -0.50
C ASN A 279 -0.63 -7.21 -0.20
N ASN A 280 0.66 -6.95 -0.28
CA ASN A 280 1.27 -5.65 -0.04
C ASN A 280 2.29 -5.34 -1.13
N HIS A 281 2.38 -4.06 -1.51
CA HIS A 281 3.20 -3.58 -2.62
C HIS A 281 3.43 -2.07 -2.44
N GLY A 282 4.65 -1.62 -2.62
CA GLY A 282 5.00 -0.22 -2.81
C GLY A 282 6.50 0.02 -2.77
N GLY A 283 6.90 1.29 -2.82
CA GLY A 283 8.31 1.69 -2.97
C GLY A 283 8.84 2.63 -1.89
N LEU A 284 10.17 2.70 -1.84
CA LEU A 284 10.93 3.58 -0.95
C LEU A 284 11.06 4.99 -1.54
N LEU A 285 10.94 6.02 -0.70
CA LEU A 285 11.21 7.40 -1.05
C LEU A 285 12.15 8.04 -0.03
N LYS A 286 13.31 8.51 -0.49
CA LYS A 286 14.16 9.43 0.29
C LYS A 286 13.73 10.88 0.03
N LEU A 287 13.30 11.57 1.08
CA LEU A 287 12.98 13.00 1.04
C LEU A 287 13.84 13.73 2.06
N LYS A 288 14.76 14.58 1.57
CA LYS A 288 15.80 15.20 2.39
C LYS A 288 16.63 14.10 3.10
N ASN A 289 16.64 14.10 4.43
CA ASN A 289 17.39 13.15 5.25
C ASN A 289 16.49 12.05 5.85
N GLU A 290 15.24 11.94 5.39
CA GLU A 290 14.28 10.97 5.91
C GLU A 290 13.86 10.00 4.81
N TYR A 291 13.55 8.78 5.22
CA TYR A 291 13.08 7.71 4.35
C TYR A 291 11.62 7.40 4.66
N TYR A 292 10.85 7.18 3.61
CA TYR A 292 9.42 6.88 3.69
C TYR A 292 9.14 5.62 2.89
N ILE A 293 8.38 4.69 3.46
CA ILE A 293 7.86 3.53 2.76
C ILE A 293 6.43 3.82 2.34
N PHE A 294 6.16 3.77 1.03
CA PHE A 294 4.81 3.77 0.50
C PHE A 294 4.35 2.33 0.33
N TYR A 295 3.09 2.07 0.66
CA TYR A 295 2.51 0.74 0.64
C TYR A 295 0.98 0.85 0.48
N HIS A 296 0.27 -0.26 0.55
CA HIS A 296 -1.18 -0.22 0.57
C HIS A 296 -1.77 -1.09 1.67
N ARG A 297 -3.03 -0.81 2.00
CA ARG A 297 -3.84 -1.64 2.90
C ARG A 297 -5.14 -2.04 2.23
N GLN A 298 -5.74 -3.13 2.69
CA GLN A 298 -6.98 -3.66 2.13
C GLN A 298 -8.21 -3.02 2.78
N THR A 299 -9.28 -2.87 1.98
CA THR A 299 -10.60 -2.45 2.46
C THR A 299 -11.69 -3.38 1.92
N ASN A 300 -12.91 -3.21 2.41
CA ASN A 300 -14.12 -3.88 1.92
C ASN A 300 -14.08 -5.42 2.01
N ARG A 301 -13.29 -5.97 2.95
CA ARG A 301 -13.03 -7.42 3.12
C ARG A 301 -12.62 -8.08 1.80
N SER A 302 -11.69 -7.44 1.11
CA SER A 302 -11.24 -7.88 -0.21
C SER A 302 -9.83 -7.40 -0.50
N SER A 303 -9.11 -8.14 -1.35
CA SER A 303 -7.84 -7.70 -1.91
C SER A 303 -7.99 -6.69 -3.06
N TYR A 304 -9.21 -6.30 -3.45
CA TYR A 304 -9.47 -5.55 -4.70
C TYR A 304 -9.95 -4.11 -4.48
N SER A 305 -9.78 -3.59 -3.26
CA SER A 305 -10.12 -2.22 -2.91
C SER A 305 -9.07 -1.71 -1.94
N ARG A 306 -7.90 -1.40 -2.49
CA ARG A 306 -6.70 -1.12 -1.72
C ARG A 306 -6.38 0.38 -1.75
N GLN A 307 -5.91 0.92 -0.64
CA GLN A 307 -5.63 2.37 -0.48
C GLN A 307 -4.17 2.62 -0.12
N VAL A 308 -3.60 3.69 -0.68
CA VAL A 308 -2.23 4.12 -0.42
C VAL A 308 -2.06 4.58 1.02
N CYS A 309 -1.07 3.98 1.67
CA CYS A 309 -0.56 4.39 2.95
C CYS A 309 0.94 4.71 2.80
N ALA A 310 1.48 5.48 3.74
CA ALA A 310 2.91 5.72 3.79
C ALA A 310 3.32 6.00 5.22
N GLU A 311 4.50 5.51 5.62
CA GLU A 311 5.08 5.75 6.93
C GLU A 311 6.51 6.23 6.80
N ARG A 312 6.96 7.05 7.74
CA ARG A 312 8.38 7.33 7.90
C ARG A 312 9.07 6.09 8.45
N ILE A 313 10.15 5.66 7.82
CA ILE A 313 10.98 4.55 8.27
C ILE A 313 11.90 5.05 9.39
N PRO A 314 11.84 4.48 10.61
CA PRO A 314 12.82 4.78 11.64
C PRO A 314 14.18 4.25 11.23
N VAL A 315 15.23 5.03 11.51
CA VAL A 315 16.62 4.64 11.25
C VAL A 315 17.37 4.69 12.58
N ASP A 316 18.09 3.62 12.90
CA ASP A 316 18.89 3.57 14.12
C ASP A 316 20.17 4.42 14.02
N GLU A 317 20.93 4.48 15.12
CA GLU A 317 22.19 5.24 15.19
C GLU A 317 23.28 4.76 14.21
N ASN A 318 23.16 3.53 13.71
CA ASN A 318 24.08 2.91 12.75
C ASN A 318 23.64 3.11 11.29
N GLY A 319 22.51 3.78 11.06
CA GLY A 319 21.96 3.94 9.71
C GLY A 319 21.14 2.74 9.22
N THR A 320 20.81 1.79 10.10
CA THR A 320 19.98 0.63 9.78
C THR A 320 18.52 1.01 9.78
N PHE A 321 17.79 0.59 8.75
CA PHE A 321 16.35 0.79 8.69
C PHE A 321 15.66 -0.17 9.65
N LEU A 322 14.74 0.36 10.45
CA LEU A 322 13.86 -0.41 11.31
C LEU A 322 12.49 -0.53 10.66
N GLN A 323 11.71 -1.52 11.10
CA GLN A 323 10.33 -1.65 10.67
C GLN A 323 9.51 -0.43 11.13
N ALA A 324 8.80 0.20 10.19
CA ALA A 324 7.84 1.23 10.48
C ALA A 324 6.56 0.63 11.10
N GLU A 325 5.98 1.37 12.04
CA GLU A 325 4.67 1.07 12.61
C GLU A 325 3.58 1.67 11.70
N MET A 326 2.48 0.96 11.47
CA MET A 326 1.30 1.55 10.82
C MET A 326 0.68 2.61 11.73
N THR A 327 0.55 3.84 11.24
CA THR A 327 -0.02 4.95 12.01
C THR A 327 -1.14 5.66 11.24
N SER A 328 -1.93 6.46 11.96
CA SER A 328 -2.86 7.42 11.35
C SER A 328 -2.15 8.68 10.84
N CYS A 329 -0.88 8.86 11.23
CA CYS A 329 -0.07 10.06 10.95
C CYS A 329 0.61 10.00 9.58
N GLY A 330 1.19 8.85 9.23
CA GLY A 330 1.96 8.67 8.01
C GLY A 330 2.94 9.81 7.71
N LEU A 331 2.66 10.55 6.64
CA LEU A 331 3.51 11.64 6.14
C LEU A 331 3.38 12.97 6.93
N ASN A 332 2.66 13.00 8.05
CA ASN A 332 2.42 14.23 8.82
C ASN A 332 3.69 14.81 9.48
N GLY A 333 4.73 13.98 9.67
CA GLY A 333 5.98 14.38 10.33
C GLY A 333 5.92 14.39 11.86
N GLY A 334 4.83 13.89 12.44
CA GLY A 334 4.63 13.79 13.89
C GLY A 334 3.17 13.45 14.24
N PRO A 335 2.83 13.41 15.54
CA PRO A 335 1.47 13.13 15.99
C PRO A 335 0.46 14.12 15.40
N LEU A 336 -0.75 13.64 15.13
CA LEU A 336 -1.90 14.46 14.76
C LEU A 336 -2.31 15.37 15.92
N GLU A 337 -3.01 16.46 15.64
CA GLU A 337 -3.48 17.40 16.65
C GLU A 337 -4.65 16.78 17.45
N GLY A 338 -4.62 16.90 18.78
CA GLY A 338 -5.70 16.48 19.69
C GLY A 338 -6.94 17.38 19.65
N ARG A 339 -7.34 17.86 18.46
CA ARG A 339 -8.51 18.72 18.22
C ARG A 339 -9.16 18.38 16.88
N GLY A 340 -10.42 18.76 16.72
CA GLY A 340 -11.15 18.63 15.45
C GLY A 340 -11.79 17.26 15.26
N VAL A 341 -12.21 16.98 14.02
CA VAL A 341 -12.96 15.78 13.61
C VAL A 341 -12.07 14.89 12.75
N TYR A 342 -12.06 13.60 13.05
CA TYR A 342 -11.31 12.58 12.34
C TYR A 342 -12.24 11.49 11.83
N GLY A 343 -12.07 11.11 10.56
CA GLY A 343 -12.77 9.96 9.97
C GLY A 343 -12.27 8.65 10.57
N ALA A 344 -13.17 7.73 10.87
CA ALA A 344 -12.83 6.38 11.31
C ALA A 344 -11.98 5.63 10.26
N ARG A 345 -12.04 6.06 8.99
CA ARG A 345 -11.18 5.58 7.91
C ARG A 345 -9.69 5.62 8.25
N ILE A 346 -9.21 6.52 9.11
CA ILE A 346 -7.77 6.62 9.40
C ILE A 346 -7.30 5.64 10.48
N ALA A 347 -8.16 4.76 10.98
CA ALA A 347 -7.76 3.73 11.92
C ALA A 347 -6.62 2.90 11.29
N CYS A 348 -5.48 2.87 11.98
CA CYS A 348 -4.33 2.07 11.60
C CYS A 348 -4.39 0.67 12.22
N ASN A 349 -5.22 0.51 13.27
CA ASN A 349 -5.48 -0.74 13.96
C ASN A 349 -6.96 -1.12 13.86
N LEU A 350 -7.27 -2.38 13.57
CA LEU A 350 -8.64 -2.89 13.49
C LEU A 350 -8.70 -4.41 13.73
N TRP A 351 -9.52 -4.85 14.69
CA TRP A 351 -9.77 -6.28 14.92
C TRP A 351 -11.15 -6.53 15.54
N SER A 352 -11.63 -7.77 15.43
CA SER A 352 -12.80 -8.23 16.18
C SER A 352 -12.36 -8.88 17.51
N ARG A 353 -13.34 -9.25 18.34
CA ARG A 353 -13.10 -10.08 19.52
C ARG A 353 -12.43 -11.43 19.22
N GLU A 354 -12.66 -11.96 18.02
CA GLU A 354 -12.08 -13.21 17.51
C GLU A 354 -10.73 -12.97 16.80
N GLY A 355 -10.20 -11.75 16.84
CA GLY A 355 -8.94 -11.37 16.21
C GLY A 355 -9.08 -10.88 14.77
N THR A 356 -8.02 -11.12 13.99
CA THR A 356 -7.83 -10.68 12.60
C THR A 356 -7.70 -11.85 11.64
N GLY A 357 -7.31 -11.56 10.40
CA GLY A 357 -6.90 -12.57 9.45
C GLY A 357 -6.66 -11.99 8.06
N ARG A 358 -6.51 -12.92 7.13
CA ARG A 358 -6.16 -12.70 5.72
C ARG A 358 -7.36 -12.43 4.83
N TYR A 359 -7.36 -11.34 4.05
CA TYR A 359 -8.36 -11.08 3.02
C TYR A 359 -8.06 -11.72 1.66
N ASP A 360 -6.83 -12.19 1.45
CA ASP A 360 -6.42 -13.03 0.31
C ASP A 360 -6.82 -14.52 0.50
N CYS A 361 -7.58 -14.85 1.54
CA CYS A 361 -8.14 -16.18 1.74
C CYS A 361 -9.32 -16.48 0.80
N GLN A 362 -9.74 -17.75 0.75
CA GLN A 362 -10.98 -18.09 0.06
C GLN A 362 -12.18 -17.46 0.78
N ARG A 363 -13.07 -16.79 0.03
CA ARG A 363 -14.38 -16.33 0.54
C ARG A 363 -14.28 -15.42 1.79
N PRO A 364 -13.47 -14.34 1.77
CA PRO A 364 -13.18 -13.53 2.95
C PRO A 364 -14.43 -12.86 3.54
N LYS A 365 -15.36 -12.41 2.70
CA LYS A 365 -16.63 -11.80 3.16
C LYS A 365 -17.50 -12.76 3.99
N GLN A 366 -17.45 -14.07 3.70
CA GLN A 366 -18.17 -15.08 4.48
C GLN A 366 -17.40 -15.48 5.74
N ARG A 367 -16.07 -15.64 5.64
CA ARG A 367 -15.21 -15.98 6.78
C ARG A 367 -15.28 -14.90 7.86
N TYR A 368 -15.15 -13.62 7.47
CA TYR A 368 -15.16 -12.48 8.37
C TYR A 368 -16.50 -11.74 8.37
N LYS A 369 -17.62 -12.50 8.33
CA LYS A 369 -18.97 -11.92 8.25
C LYS A 369 -19.31 -11.05 9.46
N SER A 370 -18.85 -11.44 10.64
CA SER A 370 -19.07 -10.84 11.96
C SER A 370 -18.02 -9.82 12.36
N HIS A 371 -16.93 -9.70 11.61
CA HIS A 371 -15.81 -8.83 11.95
C HIS A 371 -16.02 -7.39 11.44
N PRO A 372 -15.33 -6.39 12.04
CA PRO A 372 -15.35 -5.03 11.53
C PRO A 372 -14.49 -4.89 10.27
N TYR A 373 -14.81 -3.91 9.42
CA TYR A 373 -14.04 -3.66 8.19
C TYR A 373 -14.24 -2.25 7.64
N PHE A 374 -13.21 -1.72 6.97
CA PHE A 374 -13.33 -0.45 6.23
C PHE A 374 -14.23 -0.60 5.00
N THR A 375 -15.12 0.35 4.76
CA THR A 375 -15.96 0.43 3.56
C THR A 375 -16.42 1.87 3.32
N GLN A 376 -17.26 2.12 2.31
CA GLN A 376 -17.85 3.44 2.03
C GLN A 376 -19.36 3.36 1.76
N GLU A 377 -20.05 4.50 1.90
CA GLU A 377 -21.53 4.58 1.77
C GLU A 377 -22.05 4.37 0.34
N ALA A 378 -21.32 4.86 -0.67
CA ALA A 378 -21.75 4.83 -2.06
C ALA A 378 -20.89 3.89 -2.91
N LYS A 379 -21.48 3.30 -3.95
CA LYS A 379 -20.74 2.73 -5.09
C LYS A 379 -20.53 3.85 -6.12
N GLY A 380 -19.34 4.44 -6.20
CA GLY A 380 -19.00 5.47 -7.19
C GLY A 380 -18.15 6.62 -6.63
N ASP A 381 -17.75 7.52 -7.53
CA ASP A 381 -16.66 8.49 -7.29
C ASP A 381 -17.12 9.80 -6.61
N GLY A 382 -18.42 10.08 -6.55
CA GLY A 382 -18.96 11.31 -5.96
C GLY A 382 -19.49 11.10 -4.54
N GLY A 383 -18.92 11.78 -3.55
CA GLY A 383 -19.44 11.79 -2.18
C GLY A 383 -19.16 10.53 -1.36
N ALA A 384 -18.11 9.77 -1.71
CA ALA A 384 -17.70 8.63 -0.90
C ALA A 384 -17.33 9.09 0.50
N ARG A 385 -17.96 8.46 1.49
CA ARG A 385 -17.65 8.63 2.90
C ARG A 385 -17.34 7.26 3.46
N GLN A 386 -16.11 7.08 3.89
CA GLN A 386 -15.58 5.86 4.44
C GLN A 386 -15.87 5.77 5.93
N TYR A 387 -16.17 4.55 6.36
CA TYR A 387 -16.48 4.21 7.73
C TYR A 387 -16.00 2.80 8.04
N ILE A 388 -15.90 2.47 9.32
CA ILE A 388 -15.71 1.10 9.79
C ILE A 388 -17.10 0.50 9.98
N ALA A 389 -17.45 -0.49 9.17
CA ALA A 389 -18.71 -1.20 9.26
C ALA A 389 -18.63 -2.32 10.30
N ASN A 390 -19.79 -2.67 10.86
CA ASN A 390 -19.99 -3.91 11.60
C ASN A 390 -19.04 -4.10 12.81
N MET A 391 -18.82 -3.06 13.60
CA MET A 391 -18.22 -3.22 14.92
C MET A 391 -19.25 -3.88 15.85
N GLN A 392 -18.91 -5.06 16.36
CA GLN A 392 -19.69 -5.86 17.32
C GLN A 392 -18.97 -5.94 18.67
N ASP A 393 -19.56 -6.58 19.67
CA ASP A 393 -18.95 -6.75 21.00
C ASP A 393 -17.46 -7.20 20.92
N GLY A 394 -16.59 -6.44 21.58
CA GLY A 394 -15.14 -6.63 21.57
C GLY A 394 -14.41 -6.20 20.28
N SER A 395 -15.09 -5.57 19.33
CA SER A 395 -14.43 -4.97 18.16
C SER A 395 -13.67 -3.72 18.56
N VAL A 396 -12.48 -3.55 17.99
CA VAL A 396 -11.57 -2.44 18.32
C VAL A 396 -11.12 -1.71 17.07
N ALA A 397 -11.10 -0.38 17.14
CA ALA A 397 -10.46 0.50 16.17
C ALA A 397 -9.45 1.40 16.88
N GLY A 398 -8.20 1.42 16.39
CA GLY A 398 -7.11 2.20 16.99
C GLY A 398 -6.52 3.24 16.04
N PHE A 399 -6.11 4.37 16.62
CA PHE A 399 -5.65 5.56 15.92
C PHE A 399 -4.36 6.05 16.58
N LYS A 400 -3.27 6.18 15.82
CA LYS A 400 -1.92 6.47 16.35
C LYS A 400 -1.29 7.64 15.59
N TYR A 401 -0.76 8.70 16.21
CA TYR A 401 -0.86 9.17 17.59
C TYR A 401 -1.41 10.60 17.58
N PHE A 402 -1.88 11.09 18.72
CA PHE A 402 -2.40 12.45 18.87
C PHE A 402 -1.65 13.19 19.95
N ARG A 403 -1.27 14.45 19.66
CA ARG A 403 -0.77 15.41 20.65
C ARG A 403 -1.96 16.16 21.25
N ILE A 404 -2.29 15.84 22.48
CA ILE A 404 -3.37 16.44 23.26
C ILE A 404 -2.74 17.39 24.27
N ASP A 405 -3.00 18.69 24.10
CA ASP A 405 -2.35 19.78 24.84
C ASP A 405 -3.36 20.67 25.59
N ARG A 406 -4.59 20.18 25.74
CA ARG A 406 -5.69 20.86 26.42
C ARG A 406 -6.71 19.86 26.96
N ASP A 407 -7.60 20.35 27.81
CA ASP A 407 -8.70 19.55 28.34
C ASP A 407 -9.77 19.34 27.27
N VAL A 408 -9.83 18.11 26.77
CA VAL A 408 -10.82 17.67 25.79
C VAL A 408 -11.51 16.41 26.27
N LYS A 409 -12.75 16.23 25.82
CA LYS A 409 -13.46 14.95 25.85
C LYS A 409 -13.56 14.40 24.43
N ILE A 410 -13.89 13.12 24.29
CA ILE A 410 -14.06 12.48 22.98
C ILE A 410 -15.53 12.23 22.68
N SER A 411 -15.91 12.38 21.42
CA SER A 411 -17.22 11.95 20.90
C SER A 411 -17.05 11.07 19.67
N VAL A 412 -17.99 10.15 19.50
CA VAL A 412 -18.06 9.25 18.33
C VAL A 412 -19.36 9.46 17.57
N LYS A 413 -19.30 9.38 16.25
CA LYS A 413 -20.44 9.44 15.33
C LYS A 413 -20.68 8.05 14.77
N VAL A 414 -21.74 7.42 15.24
CA VAL A 414 -22.07 6.02 14.95
C VAL A 414 -23.54 5.87 14.57
N ARG A 415 -23.86 4.79 13.85
CA ARG A 415 -25.23 4.33 13.57
C ARG A 415 -25.31 2.81 13.73
N GLY A 416 -26.51 2.24 13.70
CA GLY A 416 -26.73 0.80 13.71
C GLY A 416 -27.72 0.39 14.79
N THR A 417 -27.61 -0.86 15.23
CA THR A 417 -28.45 -1.47 16.27
C THR A 417 -27.75 -1.59 17.62
N ALA A 418 -26.52 -1.09 17.72
CA ALA A 418 -25.69 -1.18 18.91
C ALA A 418 -26.33 -0.53 20.15
N ASN A 419 -26.43 -1.30 21.23
CA ASN A 419 -26.80 -0.84 22.57
C ASN A 419 -25.76 -1.32 23.57
N GLY A 420 -25.06 -0.38 24.21
CA GLY A 420 -23.91 -0.67 25.06
C GLY A 420 -23.05 0.56 25.31
N MET A 421 -21.74 0.42 25.16
CA MET A 421 -20.80 1.53 25.30
C MET A 421 -19.60 1.42 24.37
N MET A 422 -19.03 2.56 24.01
CA MET A 422 -17.70 2.65 23.43
C MET A 422 -16.70 2.98 24.54
N ARG A 423 -15.79 2.06 24.85
CA ARG A 423 -14.67 2.33 25.74
C ARG A 423 -13.56 3.01 24.96
N VAL A 424 -12.98 4.03 25.58
CA VAL A 424 -11.88 4.83 25.02
C VAL A 424 -10.62 4.56 25.83
N TYR A 425 -9.52 4.23 25.16
CA TYR A 425 -8.22 3.98 25.78
C TYR A 425 -7.16 4.90 25.17
N GLN A 426 -6.14 5.23 25.96
CA GLN A 426 -4.99 6.06 25.55
C GLN A 426 -3.68 5.27 25.49
N ASP A 427 -3.79 3.94 25.45
CA ASP A 427 -2.68 3.01 25.41
C ASP A 427 -3.09 1.77 24.59
N ALA A 428 -2.09 1.02 24.12
CA ALA A 428 -2.32 -0.16 23.30
C ALA A 428 -2.69 -1.42 24.11
N ASP A 429 -2.38 -1.47 25.41
CA ASP A 429 -2.65 -2.65 26.24
C ASP A 429 -4.11 -2.72 26.73
N ARG A 430 -4.80 -1.58 26.64
CA ARG A 430 -6.22 -1.37 26.93
C ARG A 430 -6.62 -1.89 28.32
N LYS A 431 -5.73 -1.78 29.32
CA LYS A 431 -6.01 -2.22 30.69
C LYS A 431 -7.02 -1.34 31.43
N GLN A 432 -6.99 -0.02 31.19
CA GLN A 432 -7.87 0.93 31.87
C GLN A 432 -8.48 1.92 30.88
N ALA A 433 -9.81 1.91 30.79
CA ALA A 433 -10.52 2.88 29.95
C ALA A 433 -10.41 4.30 30.52
N ALA A 434 -9.95 5.23 29.67
CA ALA A 434 -9.93 6.66 29.94
C ALA A 434 -11.36 7.23 30.03
N ASP A 435 -12.26 6.75 29.16
CA ASP A 435 -13.69 7.06 29.21
C ASP A 435 -14.57 5.92 28.69
N CYS A 436 -15.87 5.97 29.04
CA CYS A 436 -16.89 5.06 28.53
C CYS A 436 -18.06 5.88 28.00
N ILE A 437 -18.28 5.87 26.69
CA ILE A 437 -19.34 6.60 26.00
C ILE A 437 -20.57 5.68 25.88
N PRO A 438 -21.70 5.96 26.57
CA PRO A 438 -22.91 5.15 26.42
C PRO A 438 -23.49 5.29 25.02
N LEU A 439 -23.87 4.16 24.42
CA LEU A 439 -24.44 4.08 23.07
C LEU A 439 -25.83 3.48 23.11
N ASN A 440 -26.76 4.13 22.42
CA ASN A 440 -28.07 3.59 22.07
C ASN A 440 -28.35 3.99 20.61
N CYS A 441 -27.79 3.21 19.68
CA CYS A 441 -27.71 3.57 18.28
C CYS A 441 -29.07 3.51 17.58
N THR A 442 -29.18 4.29 16.51
CA THR A 442 -30.31 4.30 15.57
C THR A 442 -29.79 4.06 14.16
N SER A 443 -30.69 3.87 13.19
CA SER A 443 -30.34 3.76 11.77
C SER A 443 -29.56 4.97 11.23
N ASP A 444 -29.78 6.16 11.79
CA ASP A 444 -29.08 7.38 11.39
C ASP A 444 -27.81 7.61 12.22
N TYR A 445 -26.80 8.23 11.61
CA TYR A 445 -25.60 8.64 12.30
C TYR A 445 -25.89 9.71 13.36
N ARG A 446 -25.49 9.43 14.60
CA ARG A 446 -25.61 10.35 15.73
C ARG A 446 -24.30 10.46 16.48
N TRP A 447 -24.07 11.65 17.05
CA TRP A 447 -22.96 11.89 17.96
C TRP A 447 -23.31 11.41 19.36
N TYR A 448 -22.38 10.69 19.98
CA TYR A 448 -22.40 10.30 21.39
C TYR A 448 -21.11 10.82 22.02
N SER A 449 -21.24 11.58 23.10
CA SER A 449 -20.09 12.21 23.77
C SER A 449 -19.75 11.51 25.08
N GLY A 450 -18.45 11.37 25.31
CA GLY A 450 -17.88 11.01 26.59
C GLY A 450 -18.13 12.06 27.66
N ARG A 451 -17.87 11.67 28.91
CA ARG A 451 -18.09 12.48 30.11
C ARG A 451 -16.81 12.78 30.85
N LYS A 452 -15.67 12.19 30.47
CA LYS A 452 -14.38 12.44 31.10
C LYS A 452 -13.46 13.22 30.17
N ASN A 453 -12.52 13.91 30.78
CA ASN A 453 -11.38 14.43 30.03
C ASN A 453 -10.42 13.27 29.78
N ILE A 454 -9.84 13.25 28.59
CA ILE A 454 -8.71 12.38 28.30
C ILE A 454 -7.41 13.05 28.77
N GLU A 455 -6.41 12.23 29.06
CA GLU A 455 -5.10 12.69 29.51
C GLU A 455 -4.38 13.48 28.42
N GLN A 456 -3.72 14.57 28.82
CA GLN A 456 -2.85 15.34 27.95
C GLN A 456 -1.54 14.58 27.70
N GLY A 457 -0.86 14.88 26.60
CA GLY A 457 0.35 14.21 26.16
C GLY A 457 0.26 13.71 24.71
N ILE A 458 1.20 12.85 24.33
CA ILE A 458 1.16 12.16 23.03
C ILE A 458 0.64 10.76 23.29
N HIS A 459 -0.57 10.48 22.82
CA HIS A 459 -1.27 9.22 23.11
C HIS A 459 -1.85 8.62 21.83
N PRO A 460 -1.87 7.29 21.68
CA PRO A 460 -2.80 6.66 20.76
C PRO A 460 -4.22 6.83 21.30
N VAL A 461 -5.23 6.59 20.46
CA VAL A 461 -6.64 6.54 20.87
C VAL A 461 -7.22 5.25 20.34
N TYR A 462 -7.74 4.40 21.23
CA TYR A 462 -8.43 3.16 20.87
C TYR A 462 -9.89 3.22 21.29
N PHE A 463 -10.75 2.69 20.44
CA PHE A 463 -12.19 2.57 20.65
C PHE A 463 -12.56 1.09 20.65
N GLU A 464 -13.09 0.59 21.75
CA GLU A 464 -13.62 -0.77 21.86
C GLU A 464 -15.12 -0.72 22.09
N TYR A 465 -15.89 -1.40 21.25
CA TYR A 465 -17.32 -1.52 21.44
C TYR A 465 -17.63 -2.70 22.39
N ILE A 466 -18.42 -2.45 23.43
CA ILE A 466 -18.91 -3.47 24.36
C ILE A 466 -20.44 -3.37 24.44
N GLY A 467 -21.17 -4.42 24.08
CA GLY A 467 -22.63 -4.42 24.08
C GLY A 467 -23.28 -5.35 23.07
N GLU A 468 -24.58 -5.15 22.84
CA GLU A 468 -25.38 -5.96 21.92
C GLU A 468 -25.50 -5.31 20.54
N GLY A 469 -25.73 -6.09 19.48
CA GLY A 469 -25.91 -5.57 18.13
C GLY A 469 -24.61 -5.13 17.46
N ALA A 470 -24.73 -4.30 16.42
CA ALA A 470 -23.59 -3.83 15.63
C ALA A 470 -23.70 -2.34 15.33
N LEU A 471 -22.55 -1.68 15.18
CA LEU A 471 -22.46 -0.29 14.74
C LEU A 471 -21.57 -0.10 13.52
N ASP A 472 -21.91 0.92 12.74
CA ASP A 472 -21.03 1.56 11.78
C ASP A 472 -20.42 2.80 12.44
N PHE A 473 -19.10 2.92 12.38
CA PHE A 473 -18.33 4.02 12.96
C PHE A 473 -17.79 4.93 11.85
N LEU A 474 -18.32 6.15 11.75
CA LEU A 474 -18.01 7.08 10.68
C LEU A 474 -16.88 8.04 11.03
N GLU A 475 -17.01 8.73 12.16
CA GLU A 475 -16.12 9.82 12.56
C GLU A 475 -16.07 9.92 14.08
N TRP A 476 -15.01 10.51 14.61
CA TRP A 476 -14.90 10.89 16.00
C TRP A 476 -14.26 12.27 16.12
N LYS A 477 -14.34 12.89 17.29
CA LYS A 477 -13.78 14.22 17.52
C LYS A 477 -13.31 14.41 18.95
N PHE A 478 -12.35 15.32 19.09
CA PHE A 478 -12.05 15.95 20.38
C PHE A 478 -12.96 17.17 20.54
N GLU A 479 -13.75 17.20 21.61
CA GLU A 479 -14.56 18.35 22.00
C GLU A 479 -13.84 19.12 23.11
N GLU A 480 -13.55 20.39 22.85
CA GLU A 480 -13.12 21.31 23.90
C GLU A 480 -14.23 21.46 24.94
N ARG A 481 -13.83 21.65 26.20
CA ARG A 481 -14.74 21.93 27.30
C ARG A 481 -14.82 23.41 27.63
#